data_AF-A0A497L2S0-F1
#
_entry.id   AF-A0A497L2S0-F1
#
_cell.length_a   1.000
_cell.length_b   1.000
_cell.length_c   1.000
_cell.angle_alpha   90.00
_cell.angle_beta   90.00
_cell.angle_gamma   90.00
#
_symmetry.space_group_name_H-M   'P 1'
#
loop_
_entity.id
_entity.type
_entity.pdbx_description
1 polymer ?
#
loop_
_entity_poly.entity_id
_entity_poly.type
_entity_poly.pdbx_seq_one_letter_code
_entity_poly.pdbx_strand_id
1 'polypeptide(L)'
;VEKDCWFNRTAGVWIGRMDVHSDAIIYNHTTHSWQTVGTGQKACVKVIVNYKFGNWHHGIPMDMSDVLASIGFYWDWAYNDTETFDVGYHPYIEDYYADTMAMIKGIRILNETAMEVYHDYVFIIDDNVTAAFGVFWPTVPWEVRTVMEYCVVNGGPATGKTYDWSEDYSAFGREEWVDMINPMHVLDFERAAEMINSTQATGWFMPSYVVLTGTPYAGYTPSTDDCIARWEALMDWIDEYGHICVSNGPYYMEEWDPVKRYMVMKAFRDPTYPFTPDEMATMVPEDYRVQPAKVAPPPPPPPPPRRLLWVGVGVGVAVVIIIAAAASFMLRKRG
;
A
#
# COMPACT_ATOMS: atom_id res chain seq x y z
N VAL A 1 19.52 -16.10 -12.76
CA VAL A 1 19.10 -17.13 -11.78
C VAL A 1 20.07 -18.28 -11.86
N GLU A 2 20.50 -18.79 -10.71
CA GLU A 2 21.32 -19.99 -10.60
C GLU A 2 20.52 -21.05 -9.86
N LYS A 3 20.60 -22.31 -10.29
CA LYS A 3 19.89 -23.44 -9.67
C LYS A 3 20.85 -24.58 -9.37
N ASP A 4 20.79 -25.11 -8.17
CA ASP A 4 21.51 -26.33 -7.79
C ASP A 4 20.71 -27.14 -6.76
N CYS A 5 19.92 -28.10 -7.24
CA CYS A 5 19.05 -28.93 -6.43
C CYS A 5 18.75 -30.28 -7.11
N TRP A 6 18.08 -31.16 -6.38
CA TRP A 6 17.50 -32.39 -6.91
C TRP A 6 16.11 -32.63 -6.31
N PHE A 7 15.24 -33.32 -7.04
CA PHE A 7 13.89 -33.61 -6.56
C PHE A 7 13.86 -34.92 -5.76
N ASN A 8 13.53 -34.84 -4.48
CA ASN A 8 13.33 -36.02 -3.65
C ASN A 8 11.93 -36.60 -3.88
N ARG A 9 11.86 -37.65 -4.71
CA ARG A 9 10.59 -38.31 -5.06
C ARG A 9 9.85 -38.90 -3.87
N THR A 10 10.55 -39.31 -2.81
CA THR A 10 9.92 -39.89 -1.62
C THR A 10 9.29 -38.81 -0.77
N ALA A 11 9.97 -37.67 -0.61
CA ALA A 11 9.47 -36.55 0.19
C ALA A 11 8.58 -35.59 -0.60
N GLY A 12 8.57 -35.67 -1.94
CA GLY A 12 7.80 -34.79 -2.80
C GLY A 12 8.30 -33.35 -2.88
N VAL A 13 9.56 -33.09 -2.50
CA VAL A 13 10.14 -31.75 -2.38
C VAL A 13 11.48 -31.62 -3.10
N TRP A 14 11.82 -30.40 -3.49
CA TRP A 14 13.16 -30.04 -3.96
C TRP A 14 14.12 -29.95 -2.78
N ILE A 15 15.35 -30.45 -2.98
CA ILE A 15 16.42 -30.40 -1.99
C ILE A 15 17.58 -29.60 -2.56
N GLY A 16 17.88 -28.47 -1.94
CA GLY A 16 18.96 -27.57 -2.31
C GLY A 16 20.36 -28.16 -2.07
N ARG A 17 21.31 -27.84 -2.94
CA ARG A 17 22.73 -28.17 -2.80
C ARG A 17 23.63 -26.93 -2.76
N MET A 18 23.12 -25.79 -3.22
CA MET A 18 23.81 -24.52 -3.18
C MET A 18 24.00 -24.06 -1.73
N ASP A 19 25.23 -23.69 -1.36
CA ASP A 19 25.49 -23.04 -0.08
C ASP A 19 24.88 -21.63 -0.08
N VAL A 20 24.05 -21.36 0.92
CA VAL A 20 23.67 -19.98 1.26
C VAL A 20 24.87 -19.35 1.98
N HIS A 21 25.24 -18.15 1.55
CA HIS A 21 26.39 -17.47 2.14
C HIS A 21 26.14 -17.19 3.63
N SER A 22 27.16 -17.34 4.48
CA SER A 22 26.98 -17.28 5.94
C SER A 22 26.67 -15.87 6.48
N ASP A 23 26.95 -14.84 5.69
CA ASP A 23 26.59 -13.43 5.97
C ASP A 23 25.18 -13.07 5.46
N ALA A 24 24.48 -14.00 4.79
CA ALA A 24 23.09 -13.79 4.41
C ALA A 24 22.24 -13.69 5.69
N ILE A 25 21.16 -12.92 5.61
CA ILE A 25 20.23 -12.68 6.70
C ILE A 25 18.87 -13.31 6.41
N ILE A 26 18.16 -13.63 7.48
CA ILE A 26 16.75 -14.04 7.48
C ILE A 26 16.06 -13.30 8.61
N TYR A 27 14.80 -12.97 8.44
CA TYR A 27 14.03 -12.35 9.51
C TYR A 27 13.44 -13.44 10.40
N ASN A 28 13.66 -13.31 11.70
CA ASN A 28 13.14 -14.20 12.71
C ASN A 28 11.91 -13.53 13.34
N HIS A 29 10.73 -13.94 12.86
CA HIS A 29 9.44 -13.39 13.30
C HIS A 29 9.22 -13.55 14.81
N THR A 30 9.59 -14.70 15.41
CA THR A 30 9.47 -14.91 16.87
C THR A 30 10.29 -13.93 17.72
N THR A 31 11.41 -13.44 17.20
CA THR A 31 12.26 -12.45 17.90
C THR A 31 12.11 -11.04 17.35
N HIS A 32 11.27 -10.87 16.31
CA HIS A 32 11.13 -9.66 15.52
C HIS A 32 12.49 -9.04 15.17
N SER A 33 13.38 -9.80 14.54
CA SER A 33 14.73 -9.31 14.22
C SER A 33 15.38 -10.00 13.02
N TRP A 34 16.20 -9.24 12.29
CA TRP A 34 17.09 -9.80 11.29
C TRP A 34 18.27 -10.54 11.94
N GLN A 35 18.53 -11.76 11.48
CA GLN A 35 19.60 -12.62 11.98
C GLN A 35 20.41 -13.18 10.83
N THR A 36 21.71 -13.38 11.03
CA THR A 36 22.53 -14.11 10.05
C THR A 36 22.12 -15.57 9.98
N VAL A 37 22.04 -16.11 8.77
CA VAL A 37 21.73 -17.51 8.49
C VAL A 37 22.83 -18.44 9.04
N GLY A 38 24.08 -18.00 9.01
CA GLY A 38 25.22 -18.81 9.43
C GLY A 38 25.59 -19.89 8.42
N THR A 39 26.40 -20.87 8.84
CA THR A 39 26.95 -21.89 7.94
C THR A 39 26.03 -23.11 7.81
N GLY A 40 26.03 -23.74 6.64
CA GLY A 40 25.39 -25.05 6.42
C GLY A 40 23.95 -24.98 5.91
N GLN A 41 23.36 -23.79 5.81
CA GLN A 41 22.10 -23.61 5.11
C GLN A 41 22.29 -23.84 3.61
N LYS A 42 21.35 -24.59 3.02
CA LYS A 42 21.29 -24.86 1.59
C LYS A 42 20.04 -24.25 0.96
N ALA A 43 20.12 -23.94 -0.33
CA ALA A 43 19.01 -23.49 -1.15
C ALA A 43 19.02 -24.14 -2.53
N CYS A 44 17.87 -24.21 -3.18
CA CYS A 44 17.76 -24.69 -4.55
C CYS A 44 18.16 -23.62 -5.57
N VAL A 45 17.87 -22.35 -5.27
CA VAL A 45 17.96 -21.24 -6.21
C VAL A 45 18.65 -20.05 -5.56
N LYS A 46 19.44 -19.33 -6.37
CA LYS A 46 19.90 -17.98 -6.08
C LYS A 46 19.52 -17.03 -7.21
N VAL A 47 18.91 -15.91 -6.85
CA VAL A 47 18.56 -14.82 -7.77
C VAL A 47 19.32 -13.58 -7.34
N ILE A 48 19.94 -12.87 -8.29
CA ILE A 48 20.45 -11.52 -8.04
C ILE A 48 19.40 -10.54 -8.54
N VAL A 49 18.85 -9.76 -7.62
CA VAL A 49 17.89 -8.70 -7.93
C VAL A 49 18.66 -7.37 -7.97
N ASN A 50 18.50 -6.63 -9.06
CA ASN A 50 19.08 -5.30 -9.22
C ASN A 50 17.93 -4.28 -9.21
N TYR A 51 18.05 -3.29 -8.33
CA TYR A 51 17.06 -2.26 -8.10
C TYR A 51 17.42 -0.98 -8.83
N LYS A 52 16.39 -0.28 -9.31
CA LYS A 52 16.48 1.11 -9.76
C LYS A 52 15.61 1.95 -8.85
N PHE A 53 16.20 2.43 -7.76
CA PHE A 53 15.51 3.29 -6.80
C PHE A 53 15.35 4.71 -7.37
N GLY A 54 14.27 5.37 -6.92
CA GLY A 54 14.04 6.80 -7.07
C GLY A 54 13.47 7.33 -5.75
N ASN A 55 12.92 8.53 -5.76
CA ASN A 55 12.20 9.04 -4.60
C ASN A 55 10.81 8.40 -4.50
N TRP A 56 10.38 8.15 -3.26
CA TRP A 56 8.96 8.02 -2.94
C TRP A 56 8.22 9.33 -3.29
N HIS A 57 6.89 9.28 -3.46
CA HIS A 57 6.12 10.45 -3.89
C HIS A 57 6.24 11.68 -2.99
N HIS A 58 6.42 11.46 -1.68
CA HIS A 58 6.69 12.50 -0.67
C HIS A 58 8.17 12.96 -0.60
N GLY A 59 9.01 12.56 -1.55
CA GLY A 59 10.36 13.10 -1.74
C GLY A 59 11.49 12.38 -0.97
N ILE A 60 11.18 11.41 -0.10
CA ILE A 60 12.21 10.60 0.54
C ILE A 60 12.85 9.64 -0.49
N PRO A 61 14.20 9.58 -0.58
CA PRO A 61 14.89 8.60 -1.41
C PRO A 61 14.62 7.17 -0.93
N MET A 62 14.30 6.28 -1.86
CA MET A 62 14.23 4.84 -1.58
C MET A 62 15.63 4.25 -1.39
N ASP A 63 15.73 3.24 -0.52
CA ASP A 63 16.94 2.43 -0.36
C ASP A 63 16.65 0.96 -0.05
N MET A 64 17.71 0.18 0.24
CA MET A 64 17.58 -1.24 0.57
C MET A 64 16.80 -1.49 1.86
N SER A 65 16.74 -0.53 2.80
CA SER A 65 15.94 -0.67 4.02
C SER A 65 14.45 -0.74 3.71
N ASP A 66 13.95 -0.02 2.70
CA ASP A 66 12.55 -0.09 2.27
C ASP A 66 12.17 -1.48 1.72
N VAL A 67 13.09 -2.11 0.98
CA VAL A 67 12.91 -3.47 0.46
C VAL A 67 12.85 -4.47 1.60
N LEU A 68 13.82 -4.41 2.52
CA LEU A 68 13.89 -5.31 3.67
C LEU A 68 12.70 -5.10 4.60
N ALA A 69 12.27 -3.86 4.82
CA ALA A 69 11.09 -3.55 5.62
C ALA A 69 9.84 -4.26 5.10
N SER A 70 9.63 -4.23 3.78
CA SER A 70 8.50 -4.91 3.17
C SER A 70 8.56 -6.43 3.34
N ILE A 71 9.75 -7.02 3.23
CA ILE A 71 9.95 -8.46 3.45
C ILE A 71 9.72 -8.83 4.93
N GLY A 72 10.31 -8.07 5.84
CA GLY A 72 10.19 -8.31 7.28
C GLY A 72 8.75 -8.16 7.78
N PHE A 73 8.00 -7.17 7.27
CA PHE A 73 6.57 -7.04 7.53
C PHE A 73 5.80 -8.33 7.19
N TYR A 74 6.04 -8.93 6.02
CA TYR A 74 5.34 -10.17 5.66
C TYR A 74 5.75 -11.35 6.54
N TRP A 75 6.99 -11.41 7.04
CA TRP A 75 7.37 -12.41 8.03
C TRP A 75 6.69 -12.19 9.38
N ASP A 76 6.63 -10.96 9.89
CA ASP A 76 5.91 -10.66 11.14
C ASP A 76 4.43 -11.03 11.01
N TRP A 77 3.78 -10.60 9.92
CA TRP A 77 2.33 -10.72 9.79
C TRP A 77 1.81 -12.05 9.26
N ALA A 78 2.67 -12.90 8.70
CA ALA A 78 2.26 -14.20 8.18
C ALA A 78 2.42 -15.35 9.19
N TYR A 79 3.06 -15.14 10.33
CA TYR A 79 3.36 -16.22 11.28
C TYR A 79 2.77 -15.91 12.65
N ASN A 80 2.07 -16.88 13.22
CA ASN A 80 1.56 -16.76 14.57
C ASN A 80 2.59 -17.31 15.56
N ASP A 81 3.26 -16.42 16.30
CA ASP A 81 4.32 -16.80 17.24
C ASP A 81 3.82 -17.28 18.60
N THR A 82 2.52 -17.16 18.87
CA THR A 82 1.94 -17.54 20.16
C THR A 82 0.68 -18.38 20.00
N GLU A 83 0.40 -19.24 20.97
CA GLU A 83 -0.85 -20.01 20.98
C GLU A 83 -2.09 -19.17 21.31
N THR A 84 -1.91 -17.91 21.77
CA THR A 84 -3.01 -17.09 22.31
C THR A 84 -3.43 -15.94 21.39
N PHE A 85 -2.56 -14.96 21.18
CA PHE A 85 -2.82 -13.77 20.39
C PHE A 85 -1.48 -13.10 20.13
N ASP A 86 -1.08 -13.13 18.86
CA ASP A 86 0.09 -12.41 18.38
C ASP A 86 -0.40 -11.11 17.73
N VAL A 87 -0.02 -9.99 18.34
CA VAL A 87 -0.38 -8.64 17.90
C VAL A 87 0.11 -8.38 16.48
N GLY A 88 1.21 -9.03 16.09
CA GLY A 88 1.81 -8.89 14.78
C GLY A 88 1.28 -9.85 13.74
N TYR A 89 0.32 -10.75 14.03
CA TYR A 89 -0.15 -11.81 13.11
C TYR A 89 -1.50 -11.48 12.47
N HIS A 90 -1.69 -11.90 11.21
CA HIS A 90 -3.01 -11.86 10.55
C HIS A 90 -3.25 -13.06 9.62
N PRO A 91 -4.37 -13.81 9.78
CA PRO A 91 -4.60 -15.06 9.05
C PRO A 91 -4.73 -14.91 7.53
N TYR A 92 -5.25 -13.79 7.03
CA TYR A 92 -5.22 -13.55 5.58
C TYR A 92 -3.79 -13.32 5.08
N ILE A 93 -2.92 -12.67 5.87
CA ILE A 93 -1.52 -12.46 5.45
C ILE A 93 -0.77 -13.79 5.49
N GLU A 94 -1.03 -14.64 6.50
CA GLU A 94 -0.56 -16.02 6.52
C GLU A 94 -0.93 -16.78 5.24
N ASP A 95 -2.22 -16.82 4.89
CA ASP A 95 -2.72 -17.57 3.73
C ASP A 95 -2.02 -17.19 2.42
N TYR A 96 -1.69 -15.91 2.24
CA TYR A 96 -1.00 -15.43 1.04
C TYR A 96 0.53 -15.55 1.09
N TYR A 97 1.14 -15.41 2.27
CA TYR A 97 2.60 -15.18 2.36
C TYR A 97 3.37 -16.23 3.15
N ALA A 98 2.76 -17.01 4.04
CA ALA A 98 3.50 -17.93 4.91
C ALA A 98 4.33 -18.94 4.09
N ASP A 99 3.72 -19.59 3.10
CA ASP A 99 4.42 -20.53 2.20
C ASP A 99 5.54 -19.86 1.39
N THR A 100 5.29 -18.64 0.90
CA THR A 100 6.28 -17.85 0.16
C THR A 100 7.48 -17.55 1.05
N MET A 101 7.23 -17.05 2.26
CA MET A 101 8.25 -16.70 3.24
C MET A 101 9.03 -17.94 3.71
N ALA A 102 8.37 -19.09 3.87
CA ALA A 102 9.01 -20.35 4.30
C ALA A 102 10.02 -20.87 3.27
N MET A 103 9.82 -20.56 1.99
CA MET A 103 10.73 -20.94 0.91
C MET A 103 11.96 -20.05 0.80
N ILE A 104 12.01 -18.88 1.45
CA ILE A 104 13.19 -18.01 1.49
C ILE A 104 14.22 -18.59 2.47
N LYS A 105 15.43 -18.81 2.00
CA LYS A 105 16.54 -19.45 2.75
C LYS A 105 17.61 -18.46 3.18
N GLY A 106 17.61 -17.25 2.64
CA GLY A 106 18.52 -16.18 3.03
C GLY A 106 18.52 -15.04 2.01
N ILE A 107 18.86 -13.85 2.48
CA ILE A 107 18.99 -12.63 1.69
C ILE A 107 20.38 -12.06 1.92
N ARG A 108 21.10 -11.71 0.87
CA ARG A 108 22.45 -11.15 0.96
C ARG A 108 22.52 -9.82 0.25
N ILE A 109 22.83 -8.74 0.95
CA ILE A 109 22.99 -7.44 0.31
C ILE A 109 24.37 -7.39 -0.33
N LEU A 110 24.42 -7.19 -1.65
CA LEU A 110 25.68 -7.09 -2.40
C LEU A 110 26.21 -5.66 -2.40
N ASN A 111 25.31 -4.68 -2.50
CA ASN A 111 25.57 -3.24 -2.48
C ASN A 111 24.24 -2.49 -2.34
N GLU A 112 24.30 -1.16 -2.43
CA GLU A 112 23.15 -0.24 -2.29
C GLU A 112 21.95 -0.55 -3.20
N THR A 113 22.16 -1.22 -4.34
CA THR A 113 21.12 -1.46 -5.36
C THR A 113 21.03 -2.91 -5.80
N ALA A 114 21.68 -3.85 -5.09
CA ALA A 114 21.61 -5.26 -5.47
C ALA A 114 21.61 -6.19 -4.25
N MET A 115 20.78 -7.23 -4.33
CA MET A 115 20.74 -8.30 -3.33
C MET A 115 20.66 -9.68 -3.99
N GLU A 116 21.22 -10.69 -3.33
CA GLU A 116 20.96 -12.10 -3.60
C GLU A 116 19.77 -12.56 -2.76
N VAL A 117 18.85 -13.29 -3.38
CA VAL A 117 17.78 -14.00 -2.70
C VAL A 117 17.97 -15.49 -2.95
N TYR A 118 18.12 -16.23 -1.87
CA TYR A 118 18.24 -17.68 -1.86
C TYR A 118 16.88 -18.28 -1.51
N HIS A 119 16.37 -19.21 -2.33
CA HIS A 119 15.05 -19.81 -2.09
C HIS A 119 14.93 -21.25 -2.63
N ASP A 120 13.88 -21.94 -2.22
CA ASP A 120 13.59 -23.33 -2.63
C ASP A 120 12.49 -23.47 -3.69
N TYR A 121 11.85 -22.37 -4.11
CA TYR A 121 10.91 -22.40 -5.23
C TYR A 121 11.61 -22.69 -6.56
N VAL A 122 11.21 -23.78 -7.24
CA VAL A 122 11.76 -24.18 -8.54
C VAL A 122 10.62 -24.43 -9.53
N PHE A 123 10.52 -23.55 -10.53
CA PHE A 123 9.68 -23.80 -11.70
C PHE A 123 10.57 -24.36 -12.84
N ILE A 124 10.42 -25.65 -13.12
CA ILE A 124 11.34 -26.37 -14.02
C ILE A 124 11.24 -25.94 -15.50
N ILE A 125 10.13 -25.34 -15.91
CA ILE A 125 9.86 -25.01 -17.32
C ILE A 125 10.45 -23.64 -17.67
N ASP A 126 10.44 -22.69 -16.73
CA ASP A 126 10.80 -21.30 -17.00
C ASP A 126 11.63 -20.70 -15.85
N ASP A 127 12.84 -20.30 -16.20
CA ASP A 127 13.80 -19.64 -15.32
C ASP A 127 13.30 -18.26 -14.87
N ASN A 128 12.51 -17.56 -15.69
CA ASN A 128 11.96 -16.26 -15.34
C ASN A 128 10.89 -16.37 -14.25
N VAL A 129 10.05 -17.41 -14.29
CA VAL A 129 9.08 -17.68 -13.22
C VAL A 129 9.80 -18.05 -11.93
N THR A 130 10.84 -18.87 -12.03
CA THR A 130 11.71 -19.17 -10.88
C THR A 130 12.36 -17.91 -10.32
N ALA A 131 12.87 -17.03 -11.18
CA ALA A 131 13.53 -15.79 -10.77
C ALA A 131 12.55 -14.79 -10.14
N ALA A 132 11.35 -14.65 -10.70
CA ALA A 132 10.32 -13.73 -10.24
C ALA A 132 9.90 -13.99 -8.78
N PHE A 133 9.98 -15.25 -8.33
CA PHE A 133 9.73 -15.61 -6.93
C PHE A 133 10.64 -14.86 -5.94
N GLY A 134 11.90 -14.62 -6.32
CA GLY A 134 12.86 -13.91 -5.48
C GLY A 134 12.82 -12.38 -5.62
N VAL A 135 11.89 -11.82 -6.39
CA VAL A 135 11.80 -10.37 -6.62
C VAL A 135 10.84 -9.75 -5.61
N PHE A 136 11.39 -8.97 -4.68
CA PHE A 136 10.63 -8.18 -3.71
C PHE A 136 10.75 -6.71 -4.06
N TRP A 137 9.63 -6.00 -4.22
CA TRP A 137 9.63 -4.56 -4.49
C TRP A 137 8.67 -3.85 -3.53
N PRO A 138 9.13 -2.84 -2.76
CA PRO A 138 8.28 -2.08 -1.87
C PRO A 138 7.37 -1.15 -2.68
N THR A 139 6.06 -1.18 -2.39
CA THR A 139 5.06 -0.35 -3.09
C THR A 139 4.54 0.82 -2.27
N VAL A 140 4.74 0.77 -0.95
CA VAL A 140 4.49 1.85 0.01
C VAL A 140 5.74 2.00 0.89
N PRO A 141 6.10 3.22 1.29
CA PRO A 141 7.21 3.43 2.21
C PRO A 141 6.88 2.85 3.59
N TRP A 142 7.90 2.48 4.36
CA TRP A 142 7.68 1.77 5.61
C TRP A 142 6.96 2.64 6.65
N GLU A 143 7.20 3.95 6.70
CA GLU A 143 6.52 4.87 7.62
C GLU A 143 5.00 4.92 7.40
N VAL A 144 4.54 4.82 6.14
CA VAL A 144 3.12 4.72 5.79
C VAL A 144 2.55 3.39 6.25
N ARG A 145 3.29 2.30 6.07
CA ARG A 145 2.89 0.98 6.54
C ARG A 145 2.77 0.94 8.06
N THR A 146 3.74 1.53 8.76
CA THR A 146 3.79 1.55 10.23
C THR A 146 2.61 2.29 10.85
N VAL A 147 2.12 3.39 10.29
CA VAL A 147 0.91 4.06 10.85
C VAL A 147 -0.34 3.23 10.64
N MET A 148 -0.42 2.50 9.54
CA MET A 148 -1.51 1.53 9.31
C MET A 148 -1.42 0.37 10.31
N GLU A 149 -0.22 -0.20 10.50
CA GLU A 149 0.04 -1.23 11.53
C GLU A 149 -0.33 -0.75 12.93
N TYR A 150 0.08 0.46 13.28
CA TYR A 150 -0.23 1.06 14.58
C TYR A 150 -1.74 1.12 14.81
N CYS A 151 -2.52 1.55 13.82
CA CYS A 151 -3.96 1.65 13.93
C CYS A 151 -4.67 0.29 13.92
N VAL A 152 -4.16 -0.72 13.20
CA VAL A 152 -4.68 -2.10 13.28
C VAL A 152 -4.47 -2.68 14.68
N VAL A 153 -3.29 -2.45 15.26
CA VAL A 153 -2.92 -2.96 16.59
C VAL A 153 -3.63 -2.22 17.72
N ASN A 154 -3.58 -0.88 17.70
CA ASN A 154 -3.96 -0.04 18.84
C ASN A 154 -5.32 0.65 18.66
N GLY A 155 -5.92 0.57 17.47
CA GLY A 155 -7.04 1.42 17.08
C GLY A 155 -6.60 2.84 16.71
N GLY A 156 -7.58 3.62 16.25
CA GLY A 156 -7.41 5.00 15.84
C GLY A 156 -7.18 5.93 17.02
N PRO A 157 -6.03 6.63 17.12
CA PRO A 157 -5.73 7.48 18.27
C PRO A 157 -6.58 8.77 18.33
N ALA A 158 -7.26 9.16 17.25
CA ALA A 158 -8.14 10.33 17.22
C ALA A 158 -9.62 9.93 17.29
N THR A 159 -10.04 8.91 16.55
CA THR A 159 -11.46 8.52 16.44
C THR A 159 -11.86 7.39 17.39
N GLY A 160 -10.89 6.58 17.84
CA GLY A 160 -11.13 5.35 18.60
C GLY A 160 -11.60 4.17 17.75
N LYS A 161 -11.71 4.31 16.43
CA LYS A 161 -12.11 3.22 15.53
C LYS A 161 -11.11 2.08 15.57
N THR A 162 -11.59 0.86 15.38
CA THR A 162 -10.76 -0.34 15.24
C THR A 162 -10.62 -0.76 13.79
N TYR A 163 -9.40 -1.12 13.40
CA TYR A 163 -9.03 -1.39 12.01
C TYR A 163 -8.57 -2.85 11.80
N ASP A 164 -8.71 -3.34 10.58
CA ASP A 164 -8.22 -4.65 10.13
C ASP A 164 -7.53 -4.56 8.76
N TRP A 165 -6.69 -5.54 8.43
CA TRP A 165 -6.08 -5.64 7.10
C TRP A 165 -7.03 -6.18 6.03
N SER A 166 -8.11 -6.87 6.42
CA SER A 166 -9.05 -7.50 5.52
C SER A 166 -10.33 -6.68 5.33
N GLU A 167 -10.90 -6.74 4.13
CA GLU A 167 -12.28 -6.29 3.88
C GLU A 167 -13.32 -7.07 4.71
N ASP A 168 -12.96 -8.25 5.24
CA ASP A 168 -13.76 -9.04 6.18
C ASP A 168 -13.52 -8.64 7.66
N TYR A 169 -13.14 -7.39 7.90
CA TYR A 169 -12.82 -6.81 9.21
C TYR A 169 -13.83 -7.15 10.31
N SER A 170 -15.12 -7.26 9.96
CA SER A 170 -16.18 -7.58 10.92
C SER A 170 -16.06 -8.98 11.51
N ALA A 171 -15.52 -9.95 10.75
CA ALA A 171 -15.25 -11.31 11.23
C ALA A 171 -14.14 -11.33 12.30
N PHE A 172 -13.26 -10.33 12.29
CA PHE A 172 -12.20 -10.12 13.27
C PHE A 172 -12.60 -9.18 14.41
N GLY A 173 -13.88 -8.78 14.48
CA GLY A 173 -14.37 -7.88 15.53
C GLY A 173 -13.86 -6.45 15.41
N ARG A 174 -13.46 -6.04 14.21
CA ARG A 174 -13.04 -4.67 13.88
C ARG A 174 -14.18 -3.89 13.23
N GLU A 175 -14.06 -2.58 13.17
CA GLU A 175 -15.10 -1.69 12.65
C GLU A 175 -14.91 -1.32 11.18
N GLU A 176 -13.66 -1.29 10.70
CA GLU A 176 -13.30 -0.91 9.35
C GLU A 176 -12.05 -1.67 8.88
N TRP A 177 -11.90 -1.83 7.57
CA TRP A 177 -10.61 -2.12 6.95
C TRP A 177 -9.75 -0.85 6.81
N VAL A 178 -8.44 -1.02 6.79
CA VAL A 178 -7.49 0.07 6.51
C VAL A 178 -7.77 0.67 5.12
N ASP A 179 -7.95 1.99 5.07
CA ASP A 179 -8.21 2.73 3.83
C ASP A 179 -7.40 4.03 3.83
N MET A 180 -6.46 4.13 2.89
CA MET A 180 -5.48 5.20 2.78
C MET A 180 -6.07 6.55 2.30
N ILE A 181 -7.29 6.56 1.77
CA ILE A 181 -7.96 7.75 1.20
C ILE A 181 -9.23 8.13 1.97
N ASN A 182 -9.66 7.33 2.94
CA ASN A 182 -10.81 7.69 3.77
C ASN A 182 -10.42 8.81 4.76
N PRO A 183 -11.03 10.01 4.69
CA PRO A 183 -10.62 11.14 5.53
C PRO A 183 -10.68 10.87 7.04
N MET A 184 -11.60 9.99 7.48
CA MET A 184 -11.68 9.63 8.89
C MET A 184 -10.52 8.72 9.33
N HIS A 185 -10.02 7.87 8.43
CA HIS A 185 -8.89 6.99 8.70
C HIS A 185 -7.57 7.78 8.62
N VAL A 186 -7.47 8.69 7.65
CA VAL A 186 -6.31 9.59 7.49
C VAL A 186 -6.07 10.42 8.75
N LEU A 187 -7.13 10.93 9.40
CA LEU A 187 -7.02 11.62 10.69
C LEU A 187 -6.35 10.75 11.78
N ASP A 188 -6.67 9.45 11.82
CA ASP A 188 -6.04 8.54 12.77
C ASP A 188 -4.59 8.23 12.40
N PHE A 189 -4.28 8.06 11.12
CA PHE A 189 -2.91 7.82 10.64
C PHE A 189 -2.00 9.02 10.87
N GLU A 190 -2.49 10.23 10.60
CA GLU A 190 -1.79 11.49 10.89
C GLU A 190 -1.47 11.58 12.38
N ARG A 191 -2.47 11.35 13.24
CA ARG A 191 -2.29 11.40 14.69
C ARG A 191 -1.33 10.31 15.18
N ALA A 192 -1.34 9.13 14.57
CA ALA A 192 -0.37 8.08 14.85
C ALA A 192 1.05 8.53 14.45
N ALA A 193 1.24 9.11 13.26
CA ALA A 193 2.52 9.64 12.80
C ALA A 193 3.09 10.69 13.77
N GLU A 194 2.28 11.67 14.17
CA GLU A 194 2.66 12.71 15.15
C GLU A 194 3.13 12.11 16.47
N MET A 195 2.37 11.14 17.01
CA MET A 195 2.68 10.48 18.27
C MET A 195 3.97 9.66 18.15
N ILE A 196 4.12 8.87 17.09
CA ILE A 196 5.30 8.06 16.84
C ILE A 196 6.54 8.93 16.73
N ASN A 197 6.48 10.02 15.94
CA ASN A 197 7.61 10.92 15.74
C ASN A 197 7.98 11.68 17.03
N SER A 198 7.00 12.26 17.72
CA SER A 198 7.26 13.08 18.93
C SER A 198 7.71 12.27 20.15
N THR A 199 7.22 11.04 20.30
CA THR A 199 7.57 10.17 21.43
C THR A 199 8.77 9.27 21.14
N GLN A 200 9.10 9.08 19.86
CA GLN A 200 10.08 8.11 19.38
C GLN A 200 9.85 6.71 19.98
N ALA A 201 8.57 6.28 20.04
CA ALA A 201 8.18 5.04 20.69
C ALA A 201 8.91 3.83 20.08
N THR A 202 9.57 3.05 20.94
CA THR A 202 10.30 1.83 20.55
C THR A 202 9.39 0.87 19.78
N GLY A 203 9.89 0.34 18.66
CA GLY A 203 9.15 -0.59 17.81
C GLY A 203 8.19 0.07 16.82
N TRP A 204 7.87 1.36 17.00
CA TRP A 204 7.04 2.13 16.06
C TRP A 204 7.85 3.19 15.33
N PHE A 205 8.66 3.98 16.04
CA PHE A 205 9.47 5.04 15.44
C PHE A 205 10.52 4.50 14.45
N MET A 206 11.03 3.32 14.77
CA MET A 206 11.89 2.51 13.92
C MET A 206 11.39 1.07 14.06
N PRO A 207 10.54 0.60 13.14
CA PRO A 207 10.01 -0.76 13.18
C PRO A 207 11.12 -1.81 13.20
N SER A 208 10.90 -2.94 13.87
CA SER A 208 11.94 -3.95 14.04
C SER A 208 12.51 -4.46 12.71
N TYR A 209 11.68 -4.54 11.67
CA TYR A 209 12.09 -4.97 10.33
C TYR A 209 12.96 -3.95 9.56
N VAL A 210 13.12 -2.70 10.04
CA VAL A 210 14.12 -1.75 9.50
C VAL A 210 15.45 -1.80 10.27
N VAL A 211 15.50 -2.50 11.40
CA VAL A 211 16.70 -2.58 12.26
C VAL A 211 17.56 -3.77 11.86
N LEU A 212 18.74 -3.48 11.33
CA LEU A 212 19.72 -4.49 10.87
C LEU A 212 20.91 -4.61 11.82
N THR A 213 20.87 -3.93 12.97
CA THR A 213 21.91 -3.99 14.00
C THR A 213 22.12 -5.43 14.47
N GLY A 214 23.37 -5.87 14.55
CA GLY A 214 23.71 -7.27 14.87
C GLY A 214 23.88 -8.16 13.64
N THR A 215 23.59 -7.65 12.44
CA THR A 215 23.92 -8.30 11.17
C THR A 215 25.12 -7.60 10.49
N PRO A 216 25.77 -8.23 9.49
CA PRO A 216 26.76 -7.59 8.63
C PRO A 216 26.27 -6.34 7.88
N TYR A 217 24.96 -6.10 7.86
CA TYR A 217 24.31 -5.01 7.13
C TYR A 217 23.79 -3.89 8.05
N ALA A 218 24.30 -3.80 9.29
CA ALA A 218 23.87 -2.80 10.26
C ALA A 218 23.89 -1.35 9.73
N GLY A 219 24.79 -1.03 8.79
CA GLY A 219 24.89 0.28 8.15
C GLY A 219 23.72 0.67 7.24
N TYR A 220 22.81 -0.27 6.92
CA TYR A 220 21.54 0.02 6.23
C TYR A 220 20.39 0.33 7.20
N THR A 221 20.63 0.29 8.52
CA THR A 221 19.64 0.75 9.49
C THR A 221 19.54 2.27 9.38
N PRO A 222 18.35 2.86 9.17
CA PRO A 222 18.20 4.31 9.11
C PRO A 222 18.65 4.96 10.42
N SER A 223 19.23 6.15 10.33
CA SER A 223 19.53 6.94 11.53
C SER A 223 18.26 7.53 12.14
N THR A 224 18.35 8.05 13.38
CA THR A 224 17.24 8.79 14.00
C THR A 224 16.81 9.98 13.14
N ASP A 225 17.75 10.73 12.58
CA ASP A 225 17.45 11.89 11.74
C ASP A 225 16.75 11.47 10.44
N ASP A 226 17.13 10.33 9.85
CA ASP A 226 16.45 9.77 8.67
C ASP A 226 15.01 9.36 8.99
N CYS A 227 14.79 8.75 10.16
CA CYS A 227 13.44 8.42 10.64
C CYS A 227 12.61 9.70 10.84
N ILE A 228 13.14 10.74 11.50
CA ILE A 228 12.44 12.02 11.69
C ILE A 228 12.03 12.60 10.34
N ALA A 229 12.96 12.67 9.38
CA ALA A 229 12.69 13.21 8.05
C ALA A 229 11.58 12.45 7.32
N ARG A 230 11.52 11.12 7.47
CA ARG A 230 10.44 10.29 6.91
C ARG A 230 9.08 10.57 7.53
N TRP A 231 9.01 10.67 8.85
CA TRP A 231 7.78 11.02 9.55
C TRP A 231 7.28 12.42 9.20
N GLU A 232 8.18 13.40 9.17
CA GLU A 232 7.88 14.77 8.76
C GLU A 232 7.38 14.82 7.31
N ALA A 233 8.05 14.14 6.38
CA ALA A 233 7.61 14.09 4.99
C ALA A 233 6.26 13.39 4.81
N LEU A 234 5.91 12.40 5.64
CA LEU A 234 4.58 11.80 5.64
C LEU A 234 3.51 12.78 6.13
N MET A 235 3.77 13.52 7.22
CA MET A 235 2.83 14.53 7.72
C MET A 235 2.64 15.67 6.71
N ASP A 236 3.73 16.19 6.13
CA ASP A 236 3.67 17.21 5.08
C ASP A 236 2.86 16.73 3.85
N TRP A 237 2.98 15.45 3.49
CA TRP A 237 2.20 14.84 2.42
C TRP A 237 0.70 14.79 2.74
N ILE A 238 0.34 14.45 3.98
CA ILE A 238 -1.05 14.44 4.45
C ILE A 238 -1.61 15.87 4.44
N ASP A 239 -0.84 16.85 4.91
CA ASP A 239 -1.24 18.26 4.92
C ASP A 239 -1.53 18.80 3.51
N GLU A 240 -0.69 18.45 2.53
CA GLU A 240 -0.82 18.92 1.15
C GLU A 240 -1.94 18.20 0.39
N TYR A 241 -2.04 16.86 0.50
CA TYR A 241 -2.90 16.04 -0.36
C TYR A 241 -4.11 15.41 0.34
N GLY A 242 -4.17 15.46 1.67
CA GLY A 242 -5.30 14.95 2.46
C GLY A 242 -5.43 13.43 2.50
N HIS A 243 -4.37 12.68 2.19
CA HIS A 243 -4.37 11.21 2.20
C HIS A 243 -2.96 10.65 2.44
N ILE A 244 -2.85 9.38 2.84
CA ILE A 244 -1.54 8.72 3.06
C ILE A 244 -1.03 7.93 1.84
N CYS A 245 -1.68 8.01 0.68
CA CYS A 245 -1.27 7.34 -0.56
C CYS A 245 0.06 7.84 -1.13
N VAL A 246 1.16 7.46 -0.48
CA VAL A 246 2.53 7.61 -0.94
C VAL A 246 2.97 6.30 -1.59
N SER A 247 3.52 6.37 -2.80
CA SER A 247 4.08 5.23 -3.52
C SER A 247 5.30 5.66 -4.37
N ASN A 248 5.71 4.85 -5.33
CA ASN A 248 6.87 5.08 -6.20
C ASN A 248 6.54 4.87 -7.69
N GLY A 249 5.26 4.93 -8.05
CA GLY A 249 4.78 4.78 -9.41
C GLY A 249 4.95 6.04 -10.29
N PRO A 250 4.66 5.94 -11.60
CA PRO A 250 4.76 7.05 -12.55
C PRO A 250 3.72 8.16 -12.36
N TYR A 251 2.73 7.93 -11.50
CA TYR A 251 1.69 8.89 -11.12
C TYR A 251 1.50 8.85 -9.61
N TYR A 252 1.14 9.99 -9.05
CA TYR A 252 0.70 10.13 -7.66
C TYR A 252 -0.71 10.73 -7.64
N MET A 253 -1.41 10.55 -6.52
CA MET A 253 -2.73 11.13 -6.30
C MET A 253 -2.56 12.58 -5.83
N GLU A 254 -3.01 13.54 -6.63
CA GLU A 254 -2.91 14.97 -6.32
C GLU A 254 -4.20 15.50 -5.66
N GLU A 255 -5.35 14.91 -5.98
CA GLU A 255 -6.62 15.30 -5.37
C GLU A 255 -7.49 14.06 -5.20
N TRP A 256 -8.20 14.01 -4.06
CA TRP A 256 -9.26 13.05 -3.80
C TRP A 256 -10.48 13.77 -3.20
N ASP A 257 -11.62 13.66 -3.89
CA ASP A 257 -12.91 14.14 -3.39
C ASP A 257 -13.86 12.94 -3.20
N PRO A 258 -14.06 12.47 -1.94
CA PRO A 258 -14.91 11.32 -1.66
C PRO A 258 -16.40 11.59 -1.89
N VAL A 259 -16.84 12.86 -1.85
CA VAL A 259 -18.25 13.25 -2.08
C VAL A 259 -18.58 13.19 -3.57
N LYS A 260 -17.68 13.71 -4.41
CA LYS A 260 -17.82 13.65 -5.87
C LYS A 260 -17.38 12.31 -6.44
N ARG A 261 -16.67 11.49 -5.67
CA ARG A 261 -16.02 10.23 -6.09
C ARG A 261 -15.11 10.47 -7.29
N TYR A 262 -14.21 11.41 -7.12
CA TYR A 262 -13.31 11.92 -8.15
C TYR A 262 -11.89 11.96 -7.62
N MET A 263 -10.93 11.58 -8.46
CA MET A 263 -9.51 11.67 -8.15
C MET A 263 -8.74 12.28 -9.32
N VAL A 264 -7.71 13.05 -8.99
CA VAL A 264 -6.71 13.55 -9.94
C VAL A 264 -5.42 12.75 -9.75
N MET A 265 -4.98 12.10 -10.82
CA MET A 265 -3.66 11.49 -10.89
C MET A 265 -2.73 12.41 -11.64
N LYS A 266 -1.64 12.83 -11.01
CA LYS A 266 -0.62 13.66 -11.65
C LYS A 266 0.62 12.86 -11.91
N ALA A 267 1.19 13.10 -13.08
CA ALA A 267 2.46 12.52 -13.48
C ALA A 267 3.55 12.85 -12.47
N PHE A 268 4.20 11.83 -11.91
CA PHE A 268 5.40 12.01 -11.09
C PHE A 268 6.56 12.35 -12.03
N ARG A 269 7.04 13.59 -11.94
CA ARG A 269 8.11 14.15 -12.78
C ARG A 269 9.33 14.51 -11.94
N ASP A 270 9.55 13.74 -10.89
CA ASP A 270 10.77 13.82 -10.09
C ASP A 270 11.98 13.38 -10.95
N PRO A 271 13.09 14.13 -10.94
CA PRO A 271 14.29 13.79 -11.71
C PRO A 271 14.92 12.43 -11.39
N THR A 272 14.63 11.87 -10.22
CA THR A 272 15.10 10.55 -9.76
C THR A 272 14.22 9.40 -10.24
N TYR A 273 13.05 9.67 -10.83
CA TYR A 273 12.15 8.61 -11.29
C TYR A 273 12.86 7.74 -12.36
N PRO A 274 12.96 6.42 -12.17
CA PRO A 274 13.92 5.57 -12.89
C PRO A 274 13.54 5.27 -14.35
N PHE A 275 12.36 5.70 -14.81
CA PHE A 275 11.86 5.39 -16.14
C PHE A 275 11.32 6.63 -16.85
N THR A 276 11.84 6.89 -18.04
CA THR A 276 11.25 7.87 -18.95
C THR A 276 9.98 7.30 -19.63
N PRO A 277 9.08 8.16 -20.13
CA PRO A 277 7.93 7.70 -20.92
C PRO A 277 8.32 6.80 -22.10
N ASP A 278 9.43 7.11 -22.76
CA ASP A 278 9.94 6.33 -23.89
C ASP A 278 10.45 4.95 -23.43
N GLU A 279 11.18 4.87 -22.32
CA GLU A 279 11.61 3.59 -21.74
C GLU A 279 10.40 2.73 -21.36
N MET A 280 9.39 3.30 -20.69
CA MET A 280 8.17 2.55 -20.35
C MET A 280 7.45 2.03 -21.60
N ALA A 281 7.41 2.82 -22.68
CA ALA A 281 6.85 2.36 -23.94
C ALA A 281 7.61 1.11 -24.45
N THR A 282 8.95 1.08 -24.34
CA THR A 282 9.74 -0.08 -24.77
C THR A 282 9.45 -1.38 -24.00
N MET A 283 8.94 -1.30 -22.77
CA MET A 283 8.65 -2.47 -21.92
C MET A 283 7.41 -3.25 -22.37
N VAL A 284 6.51 -2.60 -23.12
CA VAL A 284 5.34 -3.24 -23.71
C VAL A 284 5.72 -3.66 -25.14
N PRO A 285 5.55 -4.94 -25.54
CA PRO A 285 5.83 -5.35 -26.91
C PRO A 285 4.96 -4.54 -27.88
N GLU A 286 5.51 -4.20 -29.05
CA GLU A 286 4.88 -3.29 -30.02
C GLU A 286 3.43 -3.67 -30.34
N ASP A 287 3.17 -4.96 -30.49
CA ASP A 287 1.84 -5.50 -30.82
C ASP A 287 0.78 -5.28 -29.71
N TYR A 288 1.21 -4.96 -28.49
CA TYR A 288 0.35 -4.64 -27.34
C TYR A 288 0.30 -3.15 -27.03
N ARG A 289 1.06 -2.31 -27.74
CA ARG A 289 0.97 -0.86 -27.59
C ARG A 289 -0.32 -0.39 -28.24
N VAL A 290 -1.24 0.12 -27.43
CA VAL A 290 -2.42 0.81 -27.94
C VAL A 290 -1.92 1.99 -28.77
N GLN A 291 -2.13 1.96 -30.09
CA GLN A 291 -1.99 3.18 -30.88
C GLN A 291 -2.98 4.18 -30.28
N PRO A 292 -2.54 5.34 -29.77
CA PRO A 292 -3.46 6.28 -29.16
C PRO A 292 -4.52 6.59 -30.21
N ALA A 293 -5.76 6.14 -29.95
CA ALA A 293 -6.88 6.62 -30.73
C ALA A 293 -6.80 8.14 -30.64
N LYS A 294 -6.81 8.84 -31.78
CA LYS A 294 -6.91 10.30 -31.80
C LYS A 294 -8.03 10.66 -30.83
N VAL A 295 -7.67 11.25 -29.69
CA VAL A 295 -8.65 11.65 -28.69
C VAL A 295 -9.59 12.59 -29.42
N ALA A 296 -10.82 12.14 -29.66
CA ALA A 296 -11.83 13.01 -30.22
C ALA A 296 -11.97 14.18 -29.24
N PRO A 297 -11.97 15.44 -29.72
CA PRO A 297 -12.18 16.58 -28.84
C PRO A 297 -13.44 16.31 -28.01
N PRO A 298 -13.45 16.69 -26.72
CA PRO A 298 -14.58 16.44 -25.85
C PRO A 298 -15.86 16.96 -26.52
N PRO A 299 -16.98 16.22 -26.42
CA PRO A 299 -18.23 16.68 -26.99
C PRO A 299 -18.52 18.10 -26.48
N PRO A 300 -19.04 18.99 -27.34
CA PRO A 300 -19.40 20.33 -26.91
C PRO A 300 -20.32 20.24 -25.68
N PRO A 301 -20.20 21.17 -24.73
CA PRO A 301 -21.03 21.15 -23.53
C PRO A 301 -22.50 21.05 -23.93
N PRO A 302 -23.32 20.29 -23.17
CA PRO A 302 -24.73 20.17 -23.47
C PRO A 302 -25.33 21.57 -23.58
N PRO A 303 -26.25 21.80 -24.55
CA PRO A 303 -26.89 23.09 -24.68
C PRO A 303 -27.49 23.47 -23.31
N PRO A 304 -27.39 24.75 -22.90
CA PRO A 304 -27.90 25.17 -21.61
C PRO A 304 -29.34 24.69 -21.48
N PRO A 305 -29.76 24.16 -20.31
CA PRO A 305 -31.10 23.65 -20.14
C PRO A 305 -32.06 24.72 -20.62
N ARG A 306 -32.94 24.36 -21.58
CA ARG A 306 -34.01 25.25 -22.02
C ARG A 306 -34.69 25.72 -20.75
N ARG A 307 -34.57 27.01 -20.43
CA ARG A 307 -35.41 27.66 -19.42
C ARG A 307 -36.84 27.44 -19.90
N LEU A 308 -37.48 26.37 -19.43
CA LEU A 308 -38.92 26.32 -19.41
C LEU A 308 -39.31 27.49 -18.53
N LEU A 309 -39.84 28.53 -19.16
CA LEU A 309 -40.51 29.61 -18.46
C LEU A 309 -41.62 28.92 -17.64
N TRP A 310 -41.42 28.86 -16.33
CA TRP A 310 -42.44 28.46 -15.37
C TRP A 310 -43.56 29.50 -15.43
N VAL A 311 -44.50 29.35 -16.36
CA VAL A 311 -45.78 30.06 -16.33
C VAL A 311 -46.74 29.16 -15.58
N GLY A 312 -46.83 29.36 -14.27
CA GLY A 312 -47.75 28.53 -13.48
C GLY A 312 -47.82 28.83 -12.00
N VAL A 313 -48.11 30.06 -11.59
CA VAL A 313 -49.02 30.32 -10.44
C VAL A 313 -49.69 31.68 -10.66
N GLY A 314 -50.88 31.70 -11.28
CA GLY A 314 -51.65 32.93 -11.47
C GLY A 314 -53.16 32.76 -11.63
N VAL A 315 -53.70 31.53 -11.54
CA VAL A 315 -55.15 31.30 -11.72
C VAL A 315 -55.77 30.38 -10.65
N GLY A 316 -54.97 29.73 -9.79
CA GLY A 316 -55.49 28.81 -8.76
C GLY A 316 -56.16 29.45 -7.54
N VAL A 317 -55.90 30.73 -7.25
CA VAL A 317 -56.43 31.41 -6.05
C VAL A 317 -57.64 32.32 -6.35
N ALA A 318 -57.87 32.67 -7.62
CA ALA A 318 -59.02 33.50 -8.01
C ALA A 318 -60.34 32.71 -8.17
N VAL A 319 -60.29 31.39 -8.37
CA VAL A 319 -61.50 30.56 -8.60
C VAL A 319 -62.17 30.11 -7.28
N VAL A 320 -61.43 30.06 -6.17
CA VAL A 320 -62.01 29.68 -4.85
C VAL A 320 -62.68 30.87 -4.15
N ILE A 321 -62.23 32.11 -4.42
CA ILE A 321 -62.85 33.33 -3.83
C ILE A 321 -64.16 33.72 -4.56
N ILE A 322 -64.31 33.37 -5.84
CA ILE A 322 -65.54 33.66 -6.61
C ILE A 322 -66.69 32.68 -6.26
N ILE A 323 -66.39 31.45 -5.83
CA ILE A 323 -67.43 30.49 -5.42
C ILE A 323 -67.97 30.78 -4.00
N ALA A 324 -67.16 31.33 -3.10
CA ALA A 324 -67.63 31.76 -1.78
C ALA A 324 -68.46 33.06 -1.82
N ALA A 325 -68.17 33.99 -2.72
CA ALA A 325 -68.95 35.22 -2.89
C ALA A 325 -70.31 35.00 -3.60
N ALA A 326 -70.42 33.97 -4.45
CA ALA A 326 -71.68 33.61 -5.10
C ALA A 326 -72.67 32.87 -4.16
N ALA A 327 -72.17 32.15 -3.15
CA ALA A 327 -73.03 31.47 -2.17
C ALA A 327 -73.64 32.44 -1.12
N SER A 328 -72.92 33.50 -0.73
CA SER A 328 -73.45 34.51 0.20
C SER A 328 -74.39 35.53 -0.46
N PHE A 329 -74.35 35.71 -1.78
CA PHE A 329 -75.29 36.59 -2.50
C PHE A 329 -76.61 35.88 -2.87
N MET A 330 -76.61 34.54 -3.02
CA MET A 330 -77.83 33.78 -3.32
C MET A 330 -78.70 33.46 -2.09
N LEU A 331 -78.18 33.58 -0.85
CA LEU A 331 -78.97 33.43 0.38
C LEU A 331 -79.61 34.74 0.89
N ARG A 332 -79.39 35.88 0.22
CA ARG A 332 -79.96 37.19 0.62
C ARG A 332 -81.03 37.76 -0.31
N LYS A 333 -81.49 36.99 -1.31
CA LYS A 333 -82.55 37.42 -2.25
C LYS A 333 -83.73 36.45 -2.39
N ARG A 334 -83.89 35.51 -1.45
CA ARG A 334 -85.09 34.69 -1.26
C ARG A 334 -85.30 34.47 0.24
N GLY A 335 -86.36 35.06 0.81
CA GLY A 335 -86.84 34.78 2.16
C GLY A 335 -86.55 35.89 3.14
#